data_AF-A0A928H5E9-F1
#
_entry.id   AF-A0A928H5E9-F1
#
_cell.length_a   1.000
_cell.length_b   1.000
_cell.length_c   1.000
_cell.angle_alpha   90.00
_cell.angle_beta   90.00
_cell.angle_gamma   90.00
#
_symmetry.space_group_name_H-M   'P 1'
#
loop_
_entity.id
_entity.type
_entity.pdbx_description
1 polymer ?
#
loop_
_entity_poly.entity_id
_entity_poly.type
_entity_poly.pdbx_seq_one_letter_code
_entity_poly.pdbx_strand_id
1 'polypeptide(L)'
;MAQKIEYSANFKRNYVAFFAFFLFAVMIFSEFFLAVSIPVFVQRENAYAEEIRKRELLMTFDHARQTCREIKESSEIIALEKKLLSDTLDHLAIYLRKESGKLTVEDVNNLYPHVKKLDRVALRLKAGKTFSKESKLNSGRYINRLLNKRKIQTDIPDNNQTETDK
;
A
#
# COMPACT_ATOMS: atom_id res chain seq x y z
N MET A 1 -12.46 3.31 -93.40
CA MET A 1 -13.13 2.23 -92.63
C MET A 1 -12.20 1.86 -91.48
N ALA A 2 -12.15 2.69 -90.44
CA ALA A 2 -12.95 2.60 -89.21
C ALA A 2 -12.37 1.58 -88.21
N GLN A 3 -11.29 2.05 -87.57
CA GLN A 3 -10.79 1.85 -86.20
C GLN A 3 -11.04 0.51 -85.47
N LYS A 4 -9.89 -0.13 -85.21
CA LYS A 4 -9.61 -1.22 -84.27
C LYS A 4 -10.41 -1.15 -82.96
N ILE A 5 -11.07 -2.25 -82.65
CA ILE A 5 -11.61 -2.57 -81.33
C ILE A 5 -10.46 -3.14 -80.48
N GLU A 6 -9.63 -2.27 -79.89
CA GLU A 6 -8.57 -2.64 -78.92
C GLU A 6 -8.97 -2.25 -77.46
N TYR A 7 -10.27 -2.19 -77.14
CA TYR A 7 -10.74 -1.55 -75.90
C TYR A 7 -11.14 -2.50 -74.74
N SER A 8 -11.05 -3.83 -74.88
CA SER A 8 -11.64 -4.76 -73.88
C SER A 8 -10.65 -5.29 -72.82
N ALA A 9 -9.36 -5.48 -73.15
CA ALA A 9 -8.40 -6.08 -72.20
C ALA A 9 -7.74 -5.06 -71.24
N ASN A 10 -7.63 -3.79 -71.63
CA ASN A 10 -6.96 -2.76 -70.83
C ASN A 10 -7.80 -2.28 -69.63
N PHE A 11 -9.14 -2.38 -69.69
CA PHE A 11 -10.02 -1.92 -68.62
C PHE A 11 -9.95 -2.83 -67.38
N LYS A 12 -9.92 -4.16 -67.57
CA LYS A 12 -9.74 -5.11 -66.46
C LYS A 12 -8.37 -4.96 -65.79
N ARG A 13 -7.31 -4.74 -66.57
CA ARG A 13 -5.95 -4.57 -66.03
C ARG A 13 -5.81 -3.28 -65.21
N ASN A 14 -6.40 -2.18 -65.69
CA ASN A 14 -6.35 -0.91 -64.98
C ASN A 14 -7.21 -0.94 -63.70
N TYR A 15 -8.32 -1.68 -63.70
CA TYR A 15 -9.12 -1.91 -62.49
C TYR A 15 -8.36 -2.72 -61.44
N VAL A 16 -7.65 -3.78 -61.86
CA VAL A 16 -6.81 -4.58 -60.95
C VAL A 16 -5.67 -3.74 -60.38
N ALA A 17 -5.02 -2.91 -61.19
CA ALA A 17 -3.96 -2.02 -60.73
C ALA A 17 -4.47 -0.95 -59.73
N PHE A 18 -5.62 -0.34 -60.02
CA PHE A 18 -6.26 0.63 -59.11
C PHE A 18 -6.67 -0.02 -57.78
N PHE A 19 -7.21 -1.24 -57.83
CA PHE A 19 -7.57 -2.00 -56.64
C PHE A 19 -6.35 -2.39 -55.81
N ALA A 20 -5.25 -2.79 -56.44
CA ALA A 20 -3.99 -3.08 -55.75
C ALA A 20 -3.43 -1.82 -55.05
N PHE A 21 -3.46 -0.67 -55.72
CA PHE A 21 -3.07 0.60 -55.11
C PHE A 21 -3.98 0.97 -53.93
N PHE A 22 -5.29 0.77 -54.06
CA PHE A 22 -6.25 1.02 -52.99
C PHE A 22 -5.99 0.12 -51.76
N LEU A 23 -5.79 -1.19 -51.97
CA LEU A 23 -5.46 -2.10 -50.87
C LEU A 23 -4.13 -1.75 -50.21
N PHE A 24 -3.13 -1.36 -50.99
CA PHE A 24 -1.85 -0.90 -50.47
C PHE A 24 -2.00 0.37 -49.61
N ALA A 25 -2.80 1.33 -50.07
CA ALA A 25 -3.12 2.52 -49.28
C ALA A 25 -3.84 2.16 -47.97
N VAL A 26 -4.84 1.28 -48.00
CA VAL A 26 -5.55 0.81 -46.80
C VAL A 26 -4.60 0.11 -45.83
N MET A 27 -3.67 -0.71 -46.32
CA MET A 27 -2.67 -1.38 -45.49
C MET A 27 -1.77 -0.36 -44.77
N ILE A 28 -1.28 0.65 -45.49
CA ILE A 28 -0.46 1.74 -44.91
C ILE A 28 -1.25 2.51 -43.85
N PHE A 29 -2.50 2.90 -44.14
CA PHE A 29 -3.33 3.61 -43.17
C PHE A 29 -3.63 2.76 -41.94
N SER A 30 -3.86 1.46 -42.11
CA SER A 30 -4.04 0.53 -41.01
C SER A 30 -2.79 0.46 -40.13
N GLU A 31 -1.60 0.37 -40.73
CA GLU A 31 -0.33 0.30 -39.99
C GLU A 31 -0.05 1.61 -39.24
N PHE A 32 -0.29 2.75 -39.89
CA PHE A 32 -0.20 4.06 -39.26
C PHE A 32 -1.17 4.21 -38.08
N PHE A 33 -2.43 3.81 -38.28
CA PHE A 33 -3.44 3.84 -37.22
C PHE A 33 -3.02 2.95 -36.04
N LEU A 34 -2.47 1.76 -36.31
CA LEU A 34 -2.02 0.83 -35.29
C LEU A 34 -0.78 1.36 -34.55
N ALA A 35 0.16 1.98 -35.26
CA ALA A 35 1.33 2.64 -34.69
C ALA A 35 0.97 3.81 -33.76
N VAL A 36 -0.12 4.54 -34.04
CA VAL A 36 -0.60 5.63 -33.17
C VAL A 36 -1.52 5.12 -32.06
N SER A 37 -2.32 4.09 -32.32
CA SER A 37 -3.28 3.54 -31.36
C SER A 37 -2.59 2.82 -30.21
N ILE A 38 -1.53 2.04 -30.48
CA ILE A 38 -0.76 1.33 -29.43
C ILE A 38 -0.26 2.26 -28.31
N PRO A 39 0.49 3.34 -28.58
CA PRO A 39 1.02 4.20 -27.51
C PRO A 39 -0.10 4.91 -26.74
N VAL A 40 -1.20 5.28 -27.40
CA VAL A 40 -2.37 5.87 -26.74
C VAL A 40 -3.07 4.86 -25.83
N PHE A 41 -3.20 3.62 -26.28
CA PHE A 41 -3.81 2.55 -25.49
C PHE A 41 -2.95 2.21 -24.26
N VAL A 42 -1.64 2.10 -24.43
CA VAL A 42 -0.68 1.84 -23.34
C VAL A 42 -0.67 2.98 -22.31
N GLN A 43 -0.72 4.24 -22.75
CA GLN A 43 -0.82 5.38 -21.82
C GLN A 43 -2.09 5.34 -20.98
N ARG A 44 -3.23 4.96 -21.59
CA ARG A 44 -4.49 4.78 -20.88
C ARG A 44 -4.42 3.63 -19.89
N GLU A 45 -3.92 2.46 -20.29
CA GLU A 45 -3.75 1.31 -19.41
C GLU A 45 -2.88 1.63 -18.18
N ASN A 46 -1.81 2.40 -18.36
CA ASN A 46 -0.95 2.83 -17.25
C ASN A 46 -1.69 3.77 -16.28
N ALA A 47 -2.49 4.71 -16.79
CA ALA A 47 -3.32 5.57 -15.96
C ALA A 47 -4.38 4.77 -15.19
N TYR A 48 -5.03 3.81 -15.87
CA TYR A 48 -5.96 2.88 -15.23
C TYR A 48 -5.28 2.00 -14.18
N ALA A 49 -4.07 1.52 -14.43
CA ALA A 49 -3.31 0.71 -13.48
C ALA A 49 -2.97 1.51 -12.20
N GLU A 50 -2.67 2.80 -12.32
CA GLU A 50 -2.50 3.69 -11.17
C GLU A 50 -3.80 3.84 -10.37
N GLU A 51 -4.92 4.08 -11.02
CA GLU A 51 -6.22 4.19 -10.36
C GLU A 51 -6.64 2.87 -9.67
N ILE A 52 -6.37 1.74 -10.31
CA ILE A 52 -6.63 0.40 -9.75
C ILE A 52 -5.82 0.20 -8.47
N ARG A 53 -4.53 0.54 -8.45
CA ARG A 53 -3.69 0.41 -7.24
C ARG A 53 -4.17 1.31 -6.11
N LYS A 54 -4.56 2.55 -6.41
CA LYS A 54 -5.17 3.46 -5.42
C LYS A 54 -6.44 2.87 -4.83
N ARG A 55 -7.27 2.27 -5.67
CA ARG A 55 -8.51 1.61 -5.24
C ARG A 55 -8.26 0.38 -4.39
N GLU A 56 -7.29 -0.47 -4.75
CA GLU A 56 -6.92 -1.65 -3.97
C GLU A 56 -6.40 -1.28 -2.58
N LEU A 57 -5.60 -0.21 -2.47
CA LEU A 57 -5.14 0.32 -1.19
C LEU A 57 -6.31 0.76 -0.30
N LEU A 58 -7.26 1.53 -0.87
CA LEU A 58 -8.46 1.96 -0.15
C LEU A 58 -9.32 0.77 0.29
N MET A 59 -9.52 -0.21 -0.58
CA MET A 59 -10.26 -1.43 -0.23
C MET A 59 -9.59 -2.20 0.90
N THR A 60 -8.27 -2.33 0.87
CA THR A 60 -7.50 -3.00 1.93
C THR A 60 -7.61 -2.25 3.26
N PHE A 61 -7.56 -0.92 3.20
CA PHE A 61 -7.74 -0.06 4.37
C PHE A 61 -9.15 -0.18 4.97
N ASP A 62 -10.18 -0.13 4.12
CA ASP A 62 -11.57 -0.28 4.54
C ASP A 62 -11.82 -1.68 5.14
N HIS A 63 -11.21 -2.72 4.55
CA HIS A 63 -11.23 -4.08 5.10
C HIS A 63 -10.61 -4.15 6.51
N ALA A 64 -9.45 -3.54 6.71
CA ALA A 64 -8.79 -3.52 8.02
C ALA A 64 -9.66 -2.79 9.07
N ARG A 65 -10.31 -1.71 8.66
CA ARG A 65 -11.24 -0.92 9.51
C ARG A 65 -12.50 -1.71 9.86
N GLN A 66 -13.09 -2.40 8.89
CA GLN A 66 -14.22 -3.30 9.09
C GLN A 66 -13.85 -4.45 10.04
N THR A 67 -12.69 -5.08 9.80
CA THR A 67 -12.18 -6.17 10.64
C THR A 67 -12.01 -5.70 12.08
N CYS A 68 -11.46 -4.50 12.29
CA CYS A 68 -11.30 -3.91 13.63
C CYS A 68 -12.64 -3.68 14.34
N ARG A 69 -13.70 -3.27 13.61
CA ARG A 69 -15.05 -3.09 14.17
C ARG A 69 -15.69 -4.41 14.61
N GLU A 70 -15.43 -5.49 13.89
CA GLU A 70 -15.97 -6.83 14.17
C GLU A 70 -15.28 -7.56 15.33
N ILE A 71 -14.18 -7.01 15.87
CA ILE A 71 -13.47 -7.62 16.99
C ILE A 71 -14.36 -7.58 18.24
N LYS A 72 -14.65 -8.77 18.78
CA LYS A 72 -15.34 -8.95 20.05
C LYS A 72 -14.40 -8.62 21.21
N GLU A 73 -14.87 -7.80 22.12
CA GLU A 73 -14.12 -7.34 23.30
C GLU A 73 -14.24 -8.37 24.42
N SER A 74 -13.52 -9.49 24.30
CA SER A 74 -13.55 -10.56 25.30
C SER A 74 -12.71 -10.28 26.55
N SER A 75 -11.80 -9.30 26.49
CA SER A 75 -10.98 -8.85 27.63
C SER A 75 -10.66 -7.36 27.55
N GLU A 76 -10.34 -6.73 28.69
CA GLU A 76 -9.96 -5.31 28.76
C GLU A 76 -8.72 -5.01 27.89
N ILE A 77 -7.76 -5.93 27.82
CA ILE A 77 -6.58 -5.81 26.96
C ILE A 77 -6.98 -5.76 25.48
N ILE A 78 -7.90 -6.64 25.06
CA ILE A 78 -8.39 -6.67 23.68
C ILE A 78 -9.17 -5.39 23.37
N ALA A 79 -9.95 -4.87 24.32
CA ALA A 79 -10.66 -3.61 24.17
C ALA A 79 -9.69 -2.42 24.00
N LEU A 80 -8.61 -2.38 24.79
CA LEU A 80 -7.56 -1.35 24.66
C LEU A 80 -6.80 -1.46 23.34
N GLU A 81 -6.39 -2.66 22.94
CA GLU A 81 -5.69 -2.90 21.66
C GLU A 81 -6.59 -2.57 20.47
N LYS A 82 -7.88 -2.91 20.54
CA LYS A 82 -8.88 -2.53 19.54
C LYS A 82 -9.05 -1.02 19.46
N LYS A 83 -9.12 -0.33 20.60
CA LYS A 83 -9.24 1.14 20.64
C LYS A 83 -8.01 1.81 20.02
N LEU A 84 -6.81 1.37 20.38
CA LEU A 84 -5.56 1.86 19.80
C LEU A 84 -5.53 1.65 18.29
N LEU A 85 -5.88 0.44 17.84
CA LEU A 85 -5.90 0.11 16.43
C LEU A 85 -6.93 0.95 15.67
N SER A 86 -8.16 1.09 16.20
CA SER A 86 -9.20 1.94 15.62
C SER A 86 -8.74 3.39 15.47
N ASP A 87 -8.12 3.95 16.50
CA ASP A 87 -7.65 5.34 16.49
C ASP A 87 -6.54 5.56 15.45
N THR A 88 -5.60 4.62 15.33
CA THR A 88 -4.56 4.68 14.29
C THR A 88 -5.15 4.57 12.88
N LEU A 89 -6.16 3.70 12.67
CA LEU A 89 -6.84 3.61 11.38
C LEU A 89 -7.67 4.88 11.10
N ASP A 90 -8.31 5.48 12.10
CA ASP A 90 -9.07 6.71 11.92
C ASP A 90 -8.17 7.89 11.55
N HIS A 91 -6.99 8.02 12.18
CA HIS A 91 -5.98 8.99 11.77
C HIS A 91 -5.49 8.75 10.33
N LEU A 92 -5.24 7.50 9.96
CA LEU A 92 -4.85 7.15 8.60
C LEU A 92 -5.97 7.45 7.59
N ALA A 93 -7.23 7.26 7.97
CA ALA A 93 -8.39 7.58 7.13
C ALA A 93 -8.46 9.07 6.82
N ILE A 94 -8.23 9.92 7.83
CA ILE A 94 -8.23 11.38 7.66
C ILE A 94 -7.11 11.80 6.71
N TYR A 95 -5.91 11.22 6.88
CA TYR A 95 -4.77 11.47 6.00
C TYR A 95 -5.07 11.04 4.55
N LEU A 96 -5.53 9.80 4.35
CA LEU A 96 -5.92 9.27 3.05
C LEU A 96 -7.02 10.10 2.40
N ARG A 97 -8.01 10.57 3.16
CA ARG A 97 -9.10 11.38 2.60
C ARG A 97 -8.64 12.77 2.15
N LYS A 98 -7.66 13.35 2.85
CA LYS A 98 -7.11 14.68 2.56
C LYS A 98 -6.12 14.66 1.39
N GLU A 99 -5.27 13.63 1.35
CA GLU A 99 -4.18 13.52 0.37
C GLU A 99 -4.47 12.55 -0.78
N SER A 100 -5.63 11.86 -0.81
CA SER A 100 -5.99 10.91 -1.89
C SER A 100 -5.95 11.50 -3.28
N GLY A 101 -6.27 12.80 -3.42
CA GLY A 101 -6.23 13.51 -4.70
C GLY A 101 -4.81 13.79 -5.21
N LYS A 102 -3.78 13.67 -4.36
CA LYS A 102 -2.37 13.95 -4.67
C LYS A 102 -1.46 12.73 -4.50
N LEU A 103 -2.00 11.61 -4.07
CA LEU A 103 -1.23 10.39 -3.81
C LEU A 103 -0.57 9.92 -5.11
N THR A 104 0.76 9.89 -5.13
CA THR A 104 1.51 9.32 -6.25
C THR A 104 1.56 7.80 -6.15
N VAL A 105 1.88 7.12 -7.26
CA VAL A 105 2.05 5.66 -7.28
C VAL A 105 3.11 5.19 -6.27
N GLU A 106 4.14 6.00 -6.06
CA GLU A 106 5.24 5.68 -5.15
C GLU A 106 4.80 5.76 -3.68
N ASP A 107 3.99 6.77 -3.34
CA ASP A 107 3.37 6.87 -2.01
C ASP A 107 2.44 5.70 -1.72
N VAL A 108 1.66 5.25 -2.72
CA VAL A 108 0.80 4.07 -2.62
C VAL A 108 1.63 2.82 -2.34
N ASN A 109 2.72 2.61 -3.07
CA ASN A 109 3.60 1.46 -2.87
C ASN A 109 4.28 1.47 -1.50
N ASN A 110 4.61 2.64 -0.99
CA ASN A 110 5.16 2.79 0.35
C ASN A 110 4.12 2.56 1.45
N LEU A 111 2.88 3.03 1.25
CA LEU A 111 1.82 2.92 2.27
C LEU A 111 1.18 1.53 2.34
N TYR A 112 1.05 0.83 1.22
CA TYR A 112 0.47 -0.50 1.13
C TYR A 112 1.05 -1.53 2.13
N PRO A 113 2.38 -1.70 2.29
CA PRO A 113 2.92 -2.64 3.27
C PRO A 113 2.59 -2.26 4.72
N HIS A 114 2.40 -0.98 5.03
CA HIS A 114 1.99 -0.54 6.37
C HIS A 114 0.52 -0.87 6.63
N VAL A 115 -0.38 -0.61 5.68
CA VAL A 115 -1.80 -0.99 5.79
C VAL A 115 -1.94 -2.51 5.92
N LYS A 116 -1.17 -3.28 5.15
CA LYS A 116 -1.17 -4.76 5.24
C LYS A 116 -0.67 -5.28 6.59
N LYS A 117 0.28 -4.59 7.22
CA LYS A 117 0.70 -4.90 8.60
C LYS A 117 -0.42 -4.63 9.60
N LEU A 118 -1.13 -3.50 9.47
CA LEU A 118 -2.28 -3.17 10.31
C LEU A 118 -3.42 -4.18 10.16
N ASP A 119 -3.72 -4.59 8.93
CA ASP A 119 -4.71 -5.64 8.65
C ASP A 119 -4.32 -6.98 9.31
N ARG A 120 -3.04 -7.37 9.23
CA ARG A 120 -2.53 -8.57 9.93
C ARG A 120 -2.68 -8.46 11.44
N VAL A 121 -2.45 -7.28 12.03
CA VAL A 121 -2.66 -7.01 13.46
C VAL A 121 -4.14 -7.13 13.80
N ALA A 122 -5.03 -6.56 13.00
CA ALA A 122 -6.48 -6.65 13.17
C ALA A 122 -6.97 -8.10 13.14
N LEU A 123 -6.51 -8.90 12.16
CA LEU A 123 -6.84 -10.32 12.04
C LEU A 123 -6.32 -11.14 13.22
N ARG A 124 -5.10 -10.85 13.68
CA ARG A 124 -4.53 -11.51 14.87
C ARG A 124 -5.33 -11.20 16.13
N LEU A 125 -5.77 -9.96 16.29
CA LEU A 125 -6.59 -9.53 17.42
C LEU A 125 -8.01 -10.13 17.34
N LYS A 126 -8.59 -10.23 16.14
CA LYS A 126 -9.85 -10.96 15.87
C LYS A 126 -9.74 -12.45 16.26
N ALA A 127 -8.57 -13.05 16.08
CA ALA A 127 -8.28 -14.42 16.53
C ALA A 127 -8.01 -14.54 18.05
N GLY A 128 -8.16 -13.47 18.83
CA GLY A 128 -7.98 -13.46 20.29
C GLY A 128 -6.52 -13.49 20.76
N LYS A 129 -5.56 -13.25 19.86
CA LYS A 129 -4.13 -13.22 20.21
C LYS A 129 -3.69 -11.78 20.52
N THR A 130 -3.56 -11.45 21.80
CA THR A 130 -3.09 -10.12 22.23
C THR A 130 -1.59 -9.93 21.99
N PHE A 131 -1.17 -8.66 21.90
CA PHE A 131 0.25 -8.29 21.92
C PHE A 131 0.74 -8.06 23.35
N SER A 132 -0.15 -7.55 24.19
CA SER A 132 0.12 -7.26 25.59
C SER A 132 -0.18 -8.48 26.45
N LYS A 133 0.72 -8.74 27.41
CA LYS A 133 0.48 -9.69 28.50
C LYS A 133 0.20 -8.87 29.75
N GLU A 134 -0.81 -9.27 30.52
CA GLU A 134 -1.04 -8.75 31.86
C GLU A 134 0.24 -8.91 32.69
N SER A 135 0.91 -7.79 32.97
CA SER A 135 2.05 -7.78 33.88
C SER A 135 1.52 -7.54 35.28
N LYS A 136 1.35 -8.61 36.06
CA LYS A 136 1.07 -8.47 37.49
C LYS A 136 2.30 -7.81 38.13
N LEU A 137 2.10 -6.61 38.69
CA LEU A 137 3.15 -5.87 39.36
C LEU A 137 3.65 -6.71 40.56
N ASN A 138 4.82 -7.33 40.42
CA ASN A 138 5.42 -8.09 41.51
C ASN A 138 6.07 -7.10 42.50
N SER A 139 5.25 -6.60 43.42
CA SER A 139 5.65 -5.69 44.50
C SER A 139 6.81 -6.26 45.33
N GLY A 140 6.90 -7.59 45.49
CA GLY A 140 8.01 -8.25 46.16
C GLY A 140 9.37 -8.04 45.46
N ARG A 141 9.43 -8.15 44.13
CA ARG A 141 10.67 -7.85 43.36
C ARG A 141 11.04 -6.37 43.43
N TYR A 142 10.05 -5.49 43.42
CA TYR A 142 10.28 -4.05 43.50
C TYR A 142 10.81 -3.64 44.88
N ILE A 143 10.16 -4.11 45.95
CA ILE A 143 10.58 -3.88 47.34
C ILE A 143 11.97 -4.48 47.59
N ASN A 144 12.25 -5.68 47.09
CA ASN A 144 13.60 -6.27 47.21
C ASN A 144 14.66 -5.44 46.49
N ARG A 145 14.38 -4.85 45.32
CA ARG A 145 15.34 -3.93 44.67
C ARG A 145 15.57 -2.66 45.49
N LEU A 146 14.52 -2.11 46.10
CA LEU A 146 14.65 -0.92 46.95
C LEU A 146 15.43 -1.21 48.22
N LEU A 147 15.18 -2.34 48.87
CA LEU A 147 15.92 -2.78 50.06
C LEU A 147 17.39 -3.08 49.73
N ASN A 148 17.66 -3.71 48.58
CA ASN A 148 19.03 -4.02 48.16
C ASN A 148 19.82 -2.74 47.81
N LYS A 149 19.18 -1.75 47.15
CA LYS A 149 19.78 -0.42 46.96
C LYS A 149 20.09 0.27 48.29
N ARG A 150 19.21 0.13 49.28
CA ARG A 150 19.42 0.73 50.61
C ARG A 150 20.56 0.05 51.38
N LYS A 151 20.70 -1.28 51.28
CA LYS A 151 21.83 -2.03 51.86
C LYS A 151 23.18 -1.65 51.26
N ILE A 152 23.24 -1.46 49.94
CA ILE A 152 24.46 -1.00 49.25
C ILE A 152 24.90 0.39 49.73
N GLN A 153 23.95 1.22 50.21
CA GLN A 153 24.25 2.56 50.72
C GLN A 153 24.72 2.58 52.18
N THR A 154 24.42 1.54 52.96
CA THR A 154 24.93 1.36 54.35
C THR A 154 26.28 0.64 54.41
N ASP A 155 26.72 0.00 53.32
CA ASP A 155 28.02 -0.69 53.23
C ASP A 155 29.14 0.19 52.59
N ILE A 156 28.91 1.49 52.41
CA ILE A 156 29.98 2.43 52.08
C ILE A 156 30.69 2.79 53.39
N PRO A 157 31.95 2.38 53.63
CA PRO A 157 32.67 2.83 54.81
C PRO A 157 32.85 4.34 54.73
N ASP A 158 32.37 5.04 55.77
CA ASP A 158 32.60 6.45 56.01
C ASP A 158 34.09 6.64 56.31
N ASN A 159 34.91 6.76 55.25
CA ASN A 159 36.33 7.05 55.39
C ASN A 159 36.50 8.55 55.68
N ASN A 160 36.24 8.92 56.93
CA ASN A 160 36.70 10.16 57.53
C ASN A 160 37.42 9.82 58.83
N GLN A 161 38.65 9.31 58.72
CA GLN A 161 39.66 9.49 59.77
C GLN A 161 40.48 10.73 59.43
N THR A 162 40.09 11.84 60.02
CA THR A 162 40.91 13.03 60.23
C THR A 162 42.27 12.62 60.81
N GLU A 163 43.33 12.96 60.09
CA GLU A 163 44.70 13.04 60.60
C GLU A 163 44.71 13.94 61.86
N THR A 164 45.14 13.36 62.98
CA THR A 164 45.61 14.10 64.15
C THR A 164 47.11 13.85 64.31
N ASP A 165 47.85 14.97 64.37
CA ASP A 165 49.17 15.18 64.94
C ASP A 165 50.39 14.46 64.32
N LYS A 166 51.19 15.25 63.58
CA LYS A 166 52.55 15.65 64.00
C LYS A 166 53.09 16.83 63.19
#